data_AF-A0A7J5GWY4-F1
#
_entry.id   AF-A0A7J5GWY4-F1
#
_cell.length_a   1.000
_cell.length_b   1.000
_cell.length_c   1.000
_cell.angle_alpha   90.00
_cell.angle_beta   90.00
_cell.angle_gamma   90.00
#
_symmetry.space_group_name_H-M   'P 1'
#
loop_
_entity.id
_entity.type
_entity.pdbx_description
1 polymer ?
#
loop_
_entity_poly.entity_id
_entity_poly.type
_entity_poly.pdbx_seq_one_letter_code
_entity_poly.pdbx_strand_id
1 'polypeptide(L)'
;MKMQRFWVGRALLLAVAVLYAGGYVRAQEAKDTLTLTLDRALEIALSDNPTIKVAEEEIALKKVTHKETWQNLLPQASIDGTWNHTISAAQMNLGGQSFKMGMDNSNTVSGVLNISLPIFAPSVYKAMSMTKTDIELAVEKSRASKLDLVNQVTKGYYQLMLTQDSYDVLQKSYKLAEDNYNIVNAKYQQGAVSEFDKISAEVQMRSIKPNVISAGDAVTLSKLQLKVLMGVTADVDIEIADNLGNYETELFANELNQPAANLNNNTTMKQLDLNRKMLNQNIKSLRTNFMPTLGMNYSYQYQSLYNEDWNILDYNWSGSSALMFTLSIPLYKASNFTKLKSNRIQIRQLEQNRLDTERKLNMQITSYQNNMAASSEQVVSNRENVMQAQKAVQIAGKRYEVGKGTVLELNTSQVQLTEAELTYNQSIYDYLVAKADLDQVLGKDYIAENEE
;
A
#
# COMPACT_ATOMS: atom_id res chain seq x y z
N MET A 1 59.10 -43.33 -40.81
CA MET A 1 57.97 -42.65 -41.48
C MET A 1 56.84 -42.39 -40.47
N LYS A 2 56.92 -41.33 -39.65
CA LYS A 2 55.87 -40.89 -38.71
C LYS A 2 55.89 -39.36 -38.53
N MET A 3 55.58 -38.62 -39.60
CA MET A 3 55.39 -37.16 -39.58
C MET A 3 53.90 -36.79 -39.61
N GLN A 4 53.13 -37.33 -38.67
CA GLN A 4 51.71 -37.00 -38.46
C GLN A 4 51.41 -37.04 -36.96
N ARG A 5 51.52 -35.88 -36.28
CA ARG A 5 50.88 -35.63 -34.97
C ARG A 5 50.94 -34.18 -34.45
N PHE A 6 51.81 -33.33 -35.00
CA PHE A 6 52.00 -31.97 -34.47
C PHE A 6 51.01 -30.91 -34.98
N TRP A 7 50.24 -31.19 -36.04
CA TRP A 7 49.27 -30.24 -36.60
C TRP A 7 47.87 -30.29 -35.98
N VAL A 8 47.48 -31.44 -35.41
CA VAL A 8 46.12 -31.62 -34.85
C VAL A 8 45.93 -30.83 -33.54
N GLY A 9 46.97 -30.73 -32.70
CA GLY A 9 46.89 -30.01 -31.42
C GLY A 9 46.72 -28.49 -31.55
N ARG A 10 47.30 -27.87 -32.59
CA ARG A 10 47.14 -26.42 -32.84
C ARG A 10 45.80 -26.07 -33.48
N ALA A 11 45.25 -26.93 -34.34
CA ALA A 11 43.91 -26.75 -34.89
C ALA A 11 42.83 -26.85 -33.80
N LEU A 12 42.95 -27.81 -32.87
CA LEU A 12 42.01 -27.95 -31.75
C LEU A 12 42.06 -26.79 -30.75
N LEU A 13 43.25 -26.27 -30.42
CA LEU A 13 43.36 -25.10 -29.53
C LEU A 13 42.82 -23.81 -30.17
N LEU A 14 42.94 -23.62 -31.49
CA LEU A 14 42.32 -22.50 -32.19
C LEU A 14 40.80 -22.66 -32.32
N ALA A 15 40.29 -23.88 -32.53
CA ALA A 15 38.84 -24.14 -32.53
C ALA A 15 38.19 -23.85 -31.17
N VAL A 16 38.85 -24.23 -30.06
CA VAL A 16 38.37 -23.92 -28.70
C VAL A 16 38.48 -22.42 -28.39
N ALA A 17 39.53 -21.73 -28.86
CA ALA A 17 39.64 -20.27 -28.69
C ALA A 17 38.56 -19.50 -29.46
N VAL A 18 38.19 -19.93 -30.67
CA VAL A 18 37.09 -19.32 -31.45
C VAL A 18 35.72 -19.62 -30.81
N LEU A 19 35.53 -20.81 -30.23
CA LEU A 19 34.32 -21.12 -29.47
C LEU A 19 34.17 -20.32 -28.16
N TYR A 20 35.28 -19.95 -27.50
CA TYR A 20 35.23 -19.05 -26.33
C TYR A 20 35.14 -17.56 -26.69
N ALA A 21 35.62 -17.14 -27.88
CA ALA A 21 35.47 -15.77 -28.35
C ALA A 21 34.06 -15.43 -28.86
N GLY A 22 33.28 -16.43 -29.30
CA GLY A 22 31.90 -16.25 -29.77
C GLY A 22 30.84 -16.12 -28.66
N GLY A 23 31.20 -16.36 -27.39
CA GLY A 23 30.25 -16.43 -26.28
C GLY A 23 29.79 -15.09 -25.69
N TYR A 24 30.45 -13.97 -26.05
CA TYR A 24 30.08 -12.63 -25.60
C TYR A 24 29.40 -11.81 -26.70
N VAL A 25 28.43 -12.43 -27.39
CA VAL A 25 27.27 -11.65 -27.80
C VAL A 25 26.62 -11.19 -26.49
N ARG A 26 26.90 -9.94 -26.10
CA ARG A 26 25.91 -9.23 -25.28
C ARG A 26 24.63 -9.29 -26.09
N ALA A 27 23.69 -10.11 -25.63
CA ALA A 27 22.31 -9.73 -25.80
C ALA A 27 22.25 -8.30 -25.28
N GLN A 28 22.07 -7.34 -26.19
CA GLN A 28 21.24 -6.22 -25.83
C GLN A 28 19.94 -6.88 -25.46
N GLU A 29 19.68 -7.01 -24.15
CA GLU A 29 18.31 -7.00 -23.68
C GLU A 29 17.69 -5.83 -24.42
N ALA A 30 16.79 -6.14 -25.35
CA ALA A 30 15.86 -5.13 -25.79
C ALA A 30 15.27 -4.62 -24.49
N LYS A 31 15.46 -3.33 -24.20
CA LYS A 31 14.64 -2.68 -23.20
C LYS A 31 13.22 -2.93 -23.69
N ASP A 32 12.52 -3.87 -23.06
CA ASP A 32 11.13 -4.14 -23.40
C ASP A 32 10.37 -2.89 -23.00
N THR A 33 10.18 -2.00 -23.97
CA THR A 33 9.45 -0.76 -23.82
C THR A 33 8.01 -1.15 -23.58
N LEU A 34 7.62 -1.14 -22.31
CA LEU A 34 6.31 -1.60 -21.91
C LEU A 34 5.31 -0.50 -22.31
N THR A 35 4.58 -0.74 -23.40
CA THR A 35 3.44 0.08 -23.81
C THR A 35 2.33 -0.09 -22.78
N LEU A 36 2.17 0.90 -21.92
CA LEU A 36 1.37 0.80 -20.71
C LEU A 36 -0.01 1.43 -20.93
N THR A 37 -1.06 0.62 -20.75
CA THR A 37 -2.44 1.09 -20.54
C THR A 37 -2.72 1.20 -19.05
N LEU A 38 -3.77 1.95 -18.67
CA LEU A 38 -4.20 2.08 -17.28
C LEU A 38 -4.46 0.71 -16.63
N ASP A 39 -5.22 -0.17 -17.28
CA ASP A 39 -5.54 -1.50 -16.77
C ASP A 39 -4.29 -2.36 -16.54
N ARG A 40 -3.32 -2.29 -17.45
CA ARG A 40 -2.06 -3.02 -17.31
C ARG A 40 -1.19 -2.44 -16.18
N ALA A 41 -1.24 -1.13 -15.96
CA ALA A 41 -0.58 -0.50 -14.81
C ALA A 41 -1.20 -0.97 -13.49
N LEU A 42 -2.53 -1.04 -13.43
CA LEU A 42 -3.28 -1.50 -12.26
C LEU A 42 -3.08 -3.00 -11.98
N GLU A 43 -3.08 -3.84 -13.01
CA GLU A 43 -2.81 -5.27 -12.89
C GLU A 43 -1.43 -5.53 -12.28
N ILE A 44 -0.37 -4.90 -12.82
CA ILE A 44 1.01 -5.03 -12.31
C ILE A 44 1.12 -4.47 -10.88
N ALA A 45 0.51 -3.32 -10.60
CA ALA A 45 0.53 -2.75 -9.26
C ALA A 45 -0.16 -3.67 -8.23
N LEU A 46 -1.30 -4.27 -8.58
CA LEU A 46 -2.04 -5.16 -7.70
C LEU A 46 -1.36 -6.53 -7.53
N SER A 47 -0.63 -7.04 -8.54
CA SER A 47 0.15 -8.28 -8.42
C SER A 47 1.42 -8.09 -7.61
N ASP A 48 2.16 -7.00 -7.85
CA ASP A 48 3.55 -6.91 -7.42
C ASP A 48 3.90 -5.91 -6.33
N ASN A 49 3.05 -4.91 -6.07
CA ASN A 49 3.36 -3.88 -5.08
C ASN A 49 3.54 -4.47 -3.65
N PRO A 50 4.66 -4.18 -2.96
CA PRO A 50 4.93 -4.67 -1.61
C PRO A 50 3.83 -4.36 -0.57
N THR A 51 3.12 -3.24 -0.72
CA THR A 51 2.03 -2.82 0.19
C THR A 51 0.88 -3.82 0.17
N ILE A 52 0.56 -4.38 -1.01
CA ILE A 52 -0.49 -5.38 -1.15
C ILE A 52 -0.04 -6.72 -0.56
N LYS A 53 1.19 -7.14 -0.85
CA LYS A 53 1.79 -8.37 -0.30
C LYS A 53 1.82 -8.32 1.24
N VAL A 54 2.20 -7.17 1.84
CA VAL A 54 2.13 -6.95 3.29
C VAL A 54 0.69 -7.03 3.84
N ALA A 55 -0.29 -6.46 3.13
CA ALA A 55 -1.69 -6.53 3.55
C ALA A 55 -2.27 -7.95 3.48
N GLU A 56 -1.79 -8.80 2.57
CA GLU A 56 -2.17 -10.21 2.46
C GLU A 56 -1.50 -11.08 3.55
N GLU A 57 -0.24 -10.80 3.88
CA GLU A 57 0.44 -11.42 5.02
C GLU A 57 -0.21 -11.06 6.36
N GLU A 58 -0.71 -9.83 6.55
CA GLU A 58 -1.49 -9.47 7.74
C GLU A 58 -2.78 -10.33 7.86
N ILE A 59 -3.47 -10.64 6.75
CA ILE A 59 -4.60 -11.58 6.74
C ILE A 59 -4.14 -12.99 7.12
N ALA A 60 -2.98 -13.44 6.64
CA ALA A 60 -2.40 -14.73 7.00
C ALA A 60 -2.07 -14.80 8.50
N LEU A 61 -1.47 -13.74 9.06
CA LEU A 61 -1.20 -13.58 10.48
C LEU A 61 -2.48 -13.67 11.32
N LYS A 62 -3.56 -12.96 10.94
CA LYS A 62 -4.85 -13.08 11.64
C LYS A 62 -5.45 -14.48 11.57
N LYS A 63 -5.28 -15.20 10.46
CA LYS A 63 -5.68 -16.62 10.35
C LYS A 63 -4.86 -17.51 11.28
N VAL A 64 -3.57 -17.23 11.50
CA VAL A 64 -2.74 -17.92 12.49
C VAL A 64 -3.21 -17.61 13.91
N THR A 65 -3.40 -16.34 14.27
CA THR A 65 -3.92 -15.94 15.60
C THR A 65 -5.28 -16.55 15.93
N HIS A 66 -6.15 -16.74 14.93
CA HIS A 66 -7.40 -17.47 15.12
C HIS A 66 -7.18 -18.97 15.46
N LYS A 67 -6.20 -19.63 14.84
CA LYS A 67 -5.80 -21.01 15.19
C LYS A 67 -5.21 -21.06 16.61
N GLU A 68 -4.30 -20.16 16.96
CA GLU A 68 -3.75 -20.03 18.32
C GLU A 68 -4.85 -19.85 19.38
N THR A 69 -5.87 -19.05 19.06
CA THR A 69 -7.01 -18.82 19.96
C THR A 69 -7.74 -20.13 20.29
N TRP A 70 -7.94 -21.01 19.29
CA TRP A 70 -8.54 -22.33 19.48
C TRP A 70 -7.61 -23.29 20.23
N GLN A 71 -6.29 -23.22 20.01
CA GLN A 71 -5.31 -24.07 20.68
C GLN A 71 -5.29 -23.89 22.21
N ASN A 72 -5.81 -22.76 22.73
CA ASN A 72 -6.06 -22.58 24.16
C ASN A 72 -7.14 -23.54 24.74
N LEU A 73 -7.83 -24.34 23.92
CA LEU A 73 -8.72 -25.43 24.35
C LEU A 73 -8.04 -26.81 24.31
N LEU A 74 -6.82 -26.92 23.79
CA LEU A 74 -6.07 -28.18 23.73
C LEU A 74 -5.36 -28.48 25.06
N PRO A 75 -5.00 -29.76 25.32
CA PRO A 75 -4.12 -30.10 26.43
C PRO A 75 -2.77 -29.42 26.29
N GLN A 76 -2.28 -28.81 27.36
CA GLN A 76 -0.92 -28.28 27.47
C GLN A 76 -0.10 -29.19 28.38
N ALA A 77 1.08 -29.60 27.94
CA ALA A 77 2.00 -30.44 28.72
C ALA A 77 3.32 -29.69 28.97
N SER A 78 3.77 -29.64 30.23
CA SER A 78 5.09 -29.16 30.64
C SER A 78 5.83 -30.23 31.43
N ILE A 79 7.16 -30.18 31.39
CA ILE A 79 8.01 -30.90 32.34
C ILE A 79 8.87 -29.88 33.08
N ASP A 80 8.70 -29.83 34.39
CA ASP A 80 9.28 -28.83 35.27
C ASP A 80 10.25 -29.52 36.22
N GLY A 81 11.52 -29.12 36.19
CA GLY A 81 12.58 -29.65 37.06
C GLY A 81 12.98 -28.62 38.11
N THR A 82 13.01 -29.02 39.39
CA THR A 82 13.53 -28.17 40.47
C THR A 82 14.59 -28.90 41.29
N TRP A 83 15.64 -28.17 41.65
CA TRP A 83 16.64 -28.59 42.63
C TRP A 83 16.68 -27.52 43.72
N ASN A 84 16.29 -27.90 44.93
CA ASN A 84 16.29 -27.04 46.10
C ASN A 84 17.36 -27.55 47.09
N HIS A 85 18.14 -26.63 47.65
CA HIS A 85 19.06 -26.91 48.76
C HIS A 85 18.50 -26.29 50.05
N THR A 86 18.12 -27.14 51.00
CA THR A 86 17.49 -26.75 52.26
C THR A 86 18.56 -26.46 53.31
N ILE A 87 18.88 -25.17 53.49
CA ILE A 87 19.89 -24.72 54.47
C ILE A 87 19.48 -25.08 55.91
N SER A 88 18.19 -24.94 56.24
CA SER A 88 17.62 -25.23 57.57
C SER A 88 16.20 -25.77 57.41
N ALA A 89 15.90 -26.90 58.06
CA ALA A 89 14.61 -27.56 57.96
C ALA A 89 13.52 -26.83 58.76
N ALA A 90 12.30 -26.81 58.23
CA ALA A 90 11.15 -26.25 58.91
C ALA A 90 10.86 -27.01 60.22
N GLN A 91 10.42 -26.30 61.25
CA GLN A 91 10.02 -26.90 62.54
C GLN A 91 8.53 -26.75 62.76
N MET A 92 7.87 -27.83 63.15
CA MET A 92 6.45 -27.85 63.54
C MET A 92 6.34 -28.14 65.03
N ASN A 93 5.64 -27.26 65.75
CA ASN A 93 5.30 -27.48 67.15
C ASN A 93 3.94 -28.16 67.26
N LEU A 94 3.89 -29.33 67.89
CA LEU A 94 2.66 -30.06 68.17
C LEU A 94 2.64 -30.47 69.65
N GLY A 95 1.62 -30.04 70.39
CA GLY A 95 1.47 -30.37 71.82
C GLY A 95 2.60 -29.87 72.73
N GLY A 96 3.35 -28.83 72.33
CA GLY A 96 4.49 -28.30 73.08
C GLY A 96 5.84 -28.99 72.82
N GLN A 97 5.89 -29.97 71.91
CA GLN A 97 7.14 -30.52 71.38
C GLN A 97 7.40 -30.00 69.96
N SER A 98 8.64 -29.58 69.68
CA SER A 98 9.10 -29.19 68.36
C SER A 98 9.65 -30.40 67.61
N PHE A 99 9.18 -30.61 66.38
CA PHE A 99 9.68 -31.64 65.47
C PHE A 99 10.21 -30.97 64.21
N LYS A 100 11.44 -31.31 63.80
CA LYS A 100 11.97 -30.91 62.48
C LYS A 100 11.24 -31.70 61.38
N MET A 101 10.62 -30.97 60.47
CA MET A 101 10.00 -31.52 59.26
C MET A 101 11.06 -31.56 58.15
N GLY A 102 11.97 -32.52 58.27
CA GLY A 102 13.05 -32.75 57.31
C GLY A 102 14.45 -32.55 57.90
N MET A 103 15.43 -32.44 57.02
CA MET A 103 16.85 -32.44 57.36
C MET A 103 17.55 -31.14 56.91
N ASP A 104 18.37 -30.59 57.80
CA ASP A 104 19.20 -29.41 57.50
C ASP A 104 20.27 -29.77 56.46
N ASN A 105 20.75 -28.77 55.71
CA ASN A 105 21.78 -28.90 54.68
C ASN A 105 21.51 -30.02 53.63
N SER A 106 20.23 -30.29 53.32
CA SER A 106 19.85 -31.39 52.42
C SER A 106 19.36 -30.92 51.05
N ASN A 107 19.63 -31.73 50.04
CA ASN A 107 19.21 -31.53 48.66
C ASN A 107 17.86 -32.24 48.40
N THR A 108 16.97 -31.55 47.70
CA THR A 108 15.71 -32.10 47.18
C THR A 108 15.67 -31.83 45.67
N VAL A 109 15.53 -32.89 44.88
CA VAL A 109 15.39 -32.81 43.42
C VAL A 109 14.06 -33.40 43.03
N SER A 110 13.28 -32.68 42.22
CA SER A 110 12.01 -33.16 41.70
C SER A 110 11.80 -32.81 40.23
N GLY A 111 11.38 -33.78 39.43
CA GLY A 111 10.77 -33.56 38.12
C GLY A 111 9.24 -33.69 38.23
N VAL A 112 8.50 -32.81 37.58
CA VAL A 112 7.04 -32.84 37.51
C VAL A 112 6.59 -32.75 36.06
N LEU A 113 5.94 -33.79 35.55
CA LEU A 113 5.16 -33.72 34.33
C LEU A 113 3.77 -33.17 34.68
N ASN A 114 3.39 -32.03 34.09
CA ASN A 114 2.08 -31.42 34.25
C ASN A 114 1.33 -31.46 32.92
N ILE A 115 0.10 -31.97 32.91
CA ILE A 115 -0.80 -31.92 31.76
C ILE A 115 -2.09 -31.21 32.20
N SER A 116 -2.38 -30.05 31.62
CA SER A 116 -3.58 -29.26 31.90
C SER A 116 -4.52 -29.25 30.70
N LEU A 117 -5.83 -29.36 30.93
CA LEU A 117 -6.88 -29.33 29.92
C LEU A 117 -8.06 -28.48 30.41
N PRO A 118 -8.35 -27.32 29.79
CA PRO A 118 -9.57 -26.56 30.07
C PRO A 118 -10.79 -27.27 29.48
N ILE A 119 -11.64 -27.86 30.32
CA ILE A 119 -12.90 -28.51 29.93
C ILE A 119 -13.97 -27.46 29.60
N PHE A 120 -14.08 -26.42 30.42
CA PHE A 120 -15.05 -25.33 30.23
C PHE A 120 -14.38 -23.97 30.43
N ALA A 121 -14.04 -23.32 29.33
CA ALA A 121 -13.44 -21.99 29.27
C ALA A 121 -14.27 -21.04 28.37
N PRO A 122 -15.40 -20.50 28.85
CA PRO A 122 -16.33 -19.69 28.03
C PRO A 122 -15.67 -18.45 27.41
N SER A 123 -14.62 -17.90 28.03
CA SER A 123 -13.81 -16.79 27.50
C SER A 123 -13.16 -17.12 26.15
N VAL A 124 -12.60 -18.32 26.01
CA VAL A 124 -11.89 -18.74 24.79
C VAL A 124 -12.85 -18.84 23.60
N TYR A 125 -14.04 -19.41 23.79
CA TYR A 125 -15.08 -19.44 22.77
C TYR A 125 -15.53 -18.03 22.32
N LYS A 126 -15.55 -17.04 23.23
CA LYS A 126 -15.83 -15.64 22.84
C LYS A 126 -14.64 -14.99 22.14
N ALA A 127 -13.41 -15.28 22.57
CA ALA A 127 -12.20 -14.83 21.88
C ALA A 127 -12.13 -15.35 20.44
N MET A 128 -12.48 -16.62 20.19
CA MET A 128 -12.58 -17.17 18.83
C MET A 128 -13.57 -16.40 17.95
N SER A 129 -14.71 -15.95 18.50
CA SER A 129 -15.66 -15.12 17.74
C SER A 129 -15.12 -13.71 17.43
N MET A 130 -14.23 -13.19 18.28
CA MET A 130 -13.56 -11.91 18.07
C MET A 130 -12.46 -12.03 17.01
N THR A 131 -11.61 -13.06 17.06
CA THR A 131 -10.55 -13.25 16.04
C THR A 131 -11.12 -13.57 14.66
N LYS A 132 -12.30 -14.20 14.55
CA LYS A 132 -13.02 -14.27 13.26
C LYS A 132 -13.37 -12.88 12.71
N THR A 133 -13.83 -11.96 13.58
CA THR A 133 -14.15 -10.58 13.18
C THR A 133 -12.90 -9.76 12.90
N ASP A 134 -11.78 -10.06 13.56
CA ASP A 134 -10.47 -9.45 13.29
C ASP A 134 -9.91 -9.89 11.92
N ILE A 135 -10.16 -11.13 11.48
CA ILE A 135 -9.91 -11.56 10.09
C ILE A 135 -10.78 -10.78 9.10
N GLU A 136 -12.10 -10.65 9.36
CA GLU A 136 -12.99 -9.83 8.52
C GLU A 136 -12.49 -8.38 8.42
N LEU A 137 -12.00 -7.81 9.52
CA LEU A 137 -11.42 -6.46 9.58
C LEU A 137 -10.09 -6.35 8.81
N ALA A 138 -9.22 -7.36 8.87
CA ALA A 138 -7.99 -7.41 8.08
C ALA A 138 -8.28 -7.51 6.58
N VAL A 139 -9.33 -8.24 6.17
CA VAL A 139 -9.79 -8.31 4.78
C VAL A 139 -10.28 -6.93 4.29
N GLU A 140 -11.14 -6.24 5.04
CA GLU A 140 -11.59 -4.88 4.66
C GLU A 140 -10.48 -3.81 4.75
N LYS A 141 -9.42 -4.04 5.53
CA LYS A 141 -8.19 -3.22 5.51
C LYS A 141 -7.36 -3.47 4.25
N SER A 142 -7.13 -4.73 3.89
CA SER A 142 -6.45 -5.08 2.63
C SER A 142 -7.20 -4.53 1.42
N ARG A 143 -8.54 -4.63 1.42
CA ARG A 143 -9.40 -3.98 0.41
C ARG A 143 -9.20 -2.47 0.35
N ALA A 144 -9.11 -1.79 1.50
CA ALA A 144 -8.83 -0.36 1.54
C ALA A 144 -7.44 -0.02 0.96
N SER A 145 -6.41 -0.82 1.27
CA SER A 145 -5.08 -0.67 0.67
C SER A 145 -5.06 -0.93 -0.85
N LYS A 146 -5.87 -1.88 -1.34
CA LYS A 146 -6.04 -2.11 -2.80
C LYS A 146 -6.70 -0.90 -3.47
N LEU A 147 -7.78 -0.37 -2.91
CA LEU A 147 -8.45 0.84 -3.44
C LEU A 147 -7.56 2.09 -3.41
N ASP A 148 -6.75 2.25 -2.37
CA ASP A 148 -5.79 3.35 -2.23
C ASP A 148 -4.66 3.25 -3.26
N LEU A 149 -4.11 2.04 -3.47
CA LEU A 149 -3.12 1.82 -4.52
C LEU A 149 -3.71 2.06 -5.92
N VAL A 150 -4.94 1.59 -6.19
CA VAL A 150 -5.64 1.85 -7.46
C VAL A 150 -5.79 3.36 -7.69
N ASN A 151 -6.28 4.13 -6.71
CA ASN A 151 -6.39 5.60 -6.83
C ASN A 151 -5.03 6.25 -7.13
N GLN A 152 -3.97 5.87 -6.41
CA GLN A 152 -2.63 6.44 -6.58
C GLN A 152 -2.04 6.10 -7.96
N VAL A 153 -2.15 4.85 -8.42
CA VAL A 153 -1.66 4.42 -9.75
C VAL A 153 -2.44 5.12 -10.85
N THR A 154 -3.76 5.18 -10.77
CA THR A 154 -4.62 5.89 -11.73
C THR A 154 -4.25 7.38 -11.85
N LYS A 155 -4.06 8.07 -10.71
CA LYS A 155 -3.58 9.46 -10.70
C LYS A 155 -2.17 9.60 -11.27
N GLY A 156 -1.25 8.69 -10.89
CA GLY A 156 0.12 8.68 -11.41
C GLY A 156 0.19 8.48 -12.93
N TYR A 157 -0.68 7.63 -13.47
CA TYR A 157 -0.84 7.40 -14.91
C TYR A 157 -1.33 8.68 -15.62
N TYR A 158 -2.44 9.27 -15.17
CA TYR A 158 -2.94 10.53 -15.74
C TYR A 158 -1.96 11.70 -15.55
N GLN A 159 -1.19 11.73 -14.46
CA GLN A 159 -0.18 12.76 -14.22
C GLN A 159 0.99 12.62 -15.20
N LEU A 160 1.41 11.39 -15.52
CA LEU A 160 2.41 11.14 -16.55
C LEU A 160 1.89 11.60 -17.92
N MET A 161 0.67 11.23 -18.31
CA MET A 161 0.04 11.74 -19.55
C MET A 161 0.01 13.27 -19.60
N LEU A 162 -0.41 13.93 -18.52
CA LEU A 162 -0.43 15.41 -18.43
C LEU A 162 0.97 16.01 -18.64
N THR A 163 2.02 15.43 -18.04
CA THR A 163 3.39 15.91 -18.26
C THR A 163 3.88 15.67 -19.68
N GLN A 164 3.49 14.56 -20.32
CA GLN A 164 3.84 14.25 -21.71
C GLN A 164 3.17 15.22 -22.68
N ASP A 165 1.84 15.39 -22.58
CA ASP A 165 1.09 16.32 -23.41
C ASP A 165 1.57 17.78 -23.20
N SER A 166 1.95 18.15 -21.97
CA SER A 166 2.55 19.47 -21.67
C SER A 166 3.95 19.64 -22.27
N TYR A 167 4.78 18.59 -22.24
CA TYR A 167 6.10 18.60 -22.87
C TYR A 167 6.00 18.75 -24.39
N ASP A 168 5.05 18.04 -25.01
CA ASP A 168 4.75 18.13 -26.44
C ASP A 168 4.27 19.52 -26.87
N VAL A 169 3.38 20.15 -26.09
CA VAL A 169 2.94 21.55 -26.30
C VAL A 169 4.14 22.51 -26.21
N LEU A 170 4.99 22.37 -25.19
CA LEU A 170 6.17 23.22 -25.02
C LEU A 170 7.24 22.98 -26.11
N GLN A 171 7.44 21.75 -26.58
CA GLN A 171 8.30 21.46 -27.73
C GLN A 171 7.78 22.14 -29.00
N LYS A 172 6.48 22.04 -29.29
CA LYS A 172 5.83 22.70 -30.44
C LYS A 172 5.99 24.22 -30.35
N SER A 173 5.78 24.80 -29.16
CA SER A 173 5.96 26.23 -28.88
C SER A 173 7.41 26.69 -29.08
N TYR A 174 8.39 25.94 -28.57
CA TYR A 174 9.82 26.23 -28.80
C TYR A 174 10.18 26.18 -30.29
N LYS A 175 9.74 25.15 -31.01
CA LYS A 175 10.00 25.00 -32.44
C LYS A 175 9.41 26.16 -33.25
N LEU A 176 8.19 26.57 -32.94
CA LEU A 176 7.53 27.71 -33.58
C LEU A 176 8.28 29.03 -33.31
N ALA A 177 8.81 29.22 -32.10
CA ALA A 177 9.63 30.38 -31.76
C ALA A 177 11.02 30.36 -32.43
N GLU A 178 11.63 29.18 -32.58
CA GLU A 178 12.88 28.96 -33.31
C GLU A 178 12.71 29.26 -34.81
N ASP A 179 11.64 28.74 -35.43
CA ASP A 179 11.28 29.03 -36.82
C ASP A 179 11.02 30.54 -37.03
N ASN A 180 10.30 31.19 -36.10
CA ASN A 180 10.06 32.64 -36.15
C ASN A 180 11.37 33.43 -36.04
N TYR A 181 12.25 33.10 -35.08
CA TYR A 181 13.57 33.73 -34.95
C TYR A 181 14.40 33.57 -36.22
N ASN A 182 14.41 32.38 -36.84
CA ASN A 182 15.13 32.13 -38.10
C ASN A 182 14.61 33.02 -39.24
N ILE A 183 13.28 33.18 -39.37
CA ILE A 183 12.64 34.06 -40.36
C ILE A 183 12.99 35.54 -40.10
N VAL A 184 12.87 36.01 -38.84
CA VAL A 184 13.17 37.40 -38.47
C VAL A 184 14.64 37.73 -38.69
N ASN A 185 15.55 36.82 -38.30
CA ASN A 185 16.99 36.98 -38.49
C ASN A 185 17.38 37.03 -39.99
N ALA A 186 16.75 36.21 -40.84
CA ALA A 186 16.96 36.28 -42.29
C ALA A 186 16.46 37.62 -42.89
N LYS A 187 15.30 38.12 -42.46
CA LYS A 187 14.80 39.45 -42.86
C LYS A 187 15.70 40.58 -42.36
N TYR A 188 16.27 40.45 -41.16
CA TYR A 188 17.18 41.45 -40.58
C TYR A 188 18.48 41.56 -41.38
N GLN A 189 19.06 40.44 -41.79
CA GLN A 189 20.24 40.40 -42.67
C GLN A 189 19.99 41.04 -44.05
N GLN A 190 18.72 41.09 -44.50
CA GLN A 190 18.28 41.77 -45.73
C GLN A 190 17.89 43.24 -45.49
N GLY A 191 17.99 43.75 -44.27
CA GLY A 191 17.59 45.12 -43.90
C GLY A 191 16.06 45.35 -43.88
N ALA A 192 15.25 44.29 -43.87
CA ALA A 192 13.80 44.35 -44.02
C ALA A 192 13.01 44.41 -42.70
N VAL A 193 13.66 44.22 -41.55
CA VAL A 193 13.08 44.35 -40.20
C VAL A 193 14.09 45.02 -39.26
N SER A 194 13.63 45.51 -38.10
CA SER A 194 14.50 46.22 -37.16
C SER A 194 15.37 45.27 -36.32
N GLU A 195 16.45 45.80 -35.73
CA GLU A 195 17.23 45.07 -34.73
C GLU A 195 16.38 44.71 -33.49
N PHE A 196 15.42 45.56 -33.12
CA PHE A 196 14.49 45.31 -32.03
C PHE A 196 13.59 44.10 -32.29
N ASP A 197 13.09 43.91 -33.51
CA ASP A 197 12.31 42.73 -33.91
C ASP A 197 13.15 41.45 -33.77
N LYS A 198 14.41 41.49 -34.23
CA LYS A 198 15.36 40.38 -34.13
C LYS A 198 15.68 40.02 -32.68
N ILE A 199 15.96 41.00 -31.83
CA ILE A 199 16.20 40.78 -30.39
C ILE A 199 14.96 40.23 -29.71
N SER A 200 13.77 40.74 -30.04
CA SER A 200 12.50 40.29 -29.45
C SER A 200 12.18 38.82 -29.78
N ALA A 201 12.41 38.41 -31.02
CA ALA A 201 12.28 37.00 -31.42
C ALA A 201 13.34 36.10 -30.77
N GLU A 202 14.58 36.58 -30.63
CA GLU A 202 15.65 35.82 -29.96
C GLU A 202 15.36 35.62 -28.47
N VAL A 203 14.87 36.65 -27.77
CA VAL A 203 14.47 36.59 -26.37
C VAL A 203 13.32 35.60 -26.17
N GLN A 204 12.32 35.59 -27.06
CA GLN A 204 11.18 34.66 -26.98
C GLN A 204 11.62 33.19 -27.17
N MET A 205 12.46 32.90 -28.16
CA MET A 205 13.00 31.54 -28.36
C MET A 205 13.84 31.10 -27.14
N ARG A 206 14.68 32.00 -26.59
CA ARG A 206 15.53 31.70 -25.42
C ARG A 206 14.74 31.55 -24.12
N SER A 207 13.61 32.23 -23.96
CA SER A 207 12.78 32.16 -22.74
C SER A 207 11.93 30.89 -22.66
N ILE A 208 11.56 30.28 -23.79
CA ILE A 208 10.80 29.01 -23.82
C ILE A 208 11.72 27.81 -23.50
N LYS A 209 13.00 27.87 -23.86
CA LYS A 209 13.92 26.72 -23.72
C LYS A 209 14.03 26.15 -22.29
N PRO A 210 14.12 26.95 -21.21
CA PRO A 210 14.04 26.44 -19.84
C PRO A 210 12.75 25.67 -19.52
N ASN A 211 11.61 26.09 -20.07
CA ASN A 211 10.32 25.43 -19.84
C ASN A 211 10.29 24.03 -20.47
N VAL A 212 10.86 23.87 -21.68
CA VAL A 212 10.99 22.56 -22.33
C VAL A 212 11.86 21.61 -21.50
N ILE A 213 12.99 22.10 -20.94
CA ILE A 213 13.87 21.29 -20.09
C ILE A 213 13.11 20.86 -18.82
N SER A 214 12.48 21.81 -18.13
CA SER A 214 11.68 21.56 -16.91
C SER A 214 10.56 20.54 -17.15
N ALA A 215 9.86 20.63 -18.29
CA ALA A 215 8.82 19.68 -18.65
C ALA A 215 9.38 18.28 -18.98
N GLY A 216 10.57 18.17 -19.58
CA GLY A 216 11.25 16.88 -19.79
C GLY A 216 11.69 16.22 -18.48
N ASP A 217 12.16 17.02 -17.52
CA ASP A 217 12.46 16.58 -16.16
C ASP A 217 11.19 16.14 -15.42
N ALA A 218 10.07 16.85 -15.62
CA ALA A 218 8.77 16.50 -15.05
C ALA A 218 8.22 15.17 -15.60
N VAL A 219 8.29 14.92 -16.92
CA VAL A 219 7.98 13.61 -17.52
C VAL A 219 8.83 12.51 -16.91
N THR A 220 10.13 12.75 -16.75
CA THR A 220 11.07 11.78 -16.16
C THR A 220 10.69 11.46 -14.72
N LEU A 221 10.35 12.48 -13.92
CA LEU A 221 9.90 12.31 -12.54
C LEU A 221 8.57 11.56 -12.45
N SER A 222 7.58 11.88 -13.29
CA SER A 222 6.28 11.19 -13.32
C SER A 222 6.42 9.73 -13.75
N LYS A 223 7.31 9.41 -14.71
CA LYS A 223 7.67 8.01 -15.04
C LYS A 223 8.23 7.28 -13.81
N LEU A 224 9.15 7.90 -13.06
CA LEU A 224 9.73 7.29 -11.87
C LEU A 224 8.71 7.09 -10.74
N GLN A 225 7.80 8.05 -10.53
CA GLN A 225 6.71 7.93 -9.55
C GLN A 225 5.76 6.77 -9.91
N LEU A 226 5.34 6.66 -11.17
CA LEU A 226 4.48 5.56 -11.63
C LEU A 226 5.16 4.19 -11.47
N LYS A 227 6.47 4.07 -11.76
CA LYS A 227 7.25 2.85 -11.52
C LYS A 227 7.22 2.42 -10.06
N VAL A 228 7.43 3.36 -9.13
CA VAL A 228 7.38 3.10 -7.68
C VAL A 228 5.98 2.63 -7.25
N LEU A 229 4.92 3.23 -7.77
CA LEU A 229 3.54 2.83 -7.49
C LEU A 229 3.21 1.44 -8.06
N MET A 230 3.69 1.11 -9.26
CA MET A 230 3.56 -0.24 -9.83
C MET A 230 4.44 -1.29 -9.13
N GLY A 231 5.43 -0.89 -8.33
CA GLY A 231 6.39 -1.81 -7.71
C GLY A 231 7.44 -2.37 -8.67
N VAL A 232 7.60 -1.77 -9.86
CA VAL A 232 8.59 -2.18 -10.87
C VAL A 232 9.93 -1.46 -10.69
N THR A 233 11.01 -2.06 -11.18
CA THR A 233 12.36 -1.51 -11.09
C THR A 233 12.57 -0.32 -12.05
N ALA A 234 13.51 0.56 -11.72
CA ALA A 234 13.69 1.84 -12.40
C ALA A 234 14.20 1.72 -13.85
N ASP A 235 14.78 0.57 -14.22
CA ASP A 235 15.43 0.22 -15.48
C ASP A 235 14.47 -0.18 -16.61
N VAL A 236 13.27 -0.68 -16.29
CA VAL A 236 12.20 -0.94 -17.27
C VAL A 236 11.80 0.38 -17.95
N ASP A 237 11.83 0.46 -19.28
CA ASP A 237 11.34 1.67 -19.97
C ASP A 237 9.81 1.60 -20.12
N ILE A 238 9.14 2.70 -19.80
CA ILE A 238 7.68 2.81 -19.87
C ILE A 238 7.31 3.88 -20.88
N GLU A 239 6.46 3.54 -21.83
CA GLU A 239 5.80 4.48 -22.73
C GLU A 239 4.29 4.32 -22.61
N ILE A 240 3.60 5.43 -22.37
CA ILE A 240 2.15 5.50 -22.54
C ILE A 240 1.92 5.86 -24.01
N ALA A 241 1.12 5.04 -24.71
CA ALA A 241 0.75 5.26 -26.11
C ALA A 241 -0.58 6.02 -26.28
N ASP A 242 -1.15 6.47 -25.16
CA ASP A 242 -2.45 7.10 -25.03
C ASP A 242 -2.31 8.62 -24.72
N ASN A 243 -3.38 9.40 -24.91
CA ASN A 243 -3.38 10.85 -24.69
C ASN A 243 -4.61 11.32 -23.90
N LEU A 244 -4.55 12.48 -23.24
CA LEU A 244 -5.68 12.97 -22.43
C LEU A 244 -6.92 13.27 -23.26
N GLY A 245 -6.76 13.67 -24.52
CA GLY A 245 -7.87 13.98 -25.44
C GLY A 245 -8.81 12.79 -25.71
N ASN A 246 -8.31 11.55 -25.65
CA ASN A 246 -9.14 10.36 -25.83
C ASN A 246 -10.22 10.22 -24.73
N TYR A 247 -9.90 10.65 -23.50
CA TYR A 247 -10.80 10.58 -22.34
C TYR A 247 -11.88 11.68 -22.31
N GLU A 248 -11.83 12.66 -23.22
CA GLU A 248 -12.86 13.69 -23.34
C GLU A 248 -14.24 13.09 -23.66
N THR A 249 -14.29 11.96 -24.38
CA THR A 249 -15.55 11.27 -24.70
C THR A 249 -16.15 10.58 -23.47
N GLU A 250 -15.32 10.02 -22.59
CA GLU A 250 -15.79 9.42 -21.34
C GLU A 250 -16.36 10.44 -20.36
N LEU A 251 -15.79 11.66 -20.34
CA LEU A 251 -16.20 12.75 -19.47
C LEU A 251 -17.69 13.06 -19.68
N PHE A 252 -18.12 13.26 -20.93
CA PHE A 252 -19.52 13.53 -21.28
C PHE A 252 -20.46 12.33 -21.05
N ALA A 253 -19.97 11.09 -21.23
CA ALA A 253 -20.78 9.89 -21.02
C ALA A 253 -21.12 9.66 -19.52
N ASN A 254 -20.21 10.04 -18.62
CA ASN A 254 -20.37 9.86 -17.18
C ASN A 254 -21.26 10.93 -16.52
N GLU A 255 -21.35 12.14 -17.07
CA GLU A 255 -22.27 13.18 -16.55
C GLU A 255 -23.74 12.75 -16.61
N LEU A 256 -24.12 12.04 -17.68
CA LEU A 256 -25.49 11.56 -17.91
C LEU A 256 -25.89 10.42 -16.96
N ASN A 257 -24.93 9.73 -16.34
CA ASN A 257 -25.13 8.56 -15.50
C ASN A 257 -24.39 8.70 -14.17
N GLN A 258 -24.78 9.68 -13.34
CA GLN A 258 -24.36 9.70 -11.92
C GLN A 258 -25.29 8.81 -11.07
N PRO A 259 -24.93 7.55 -10.75
CA PRO A 259 -25.69 6.76 -9.79
C PRO A 259 -25.67 7.45 -8.42
N ALA A 260 -26.72 7.25 -7.62
CA ALA A 260 -26.83 7.82 -6.29
C ALA A 260 -25.65 7.40 -5.40
N ALA A 261 -24.71 8.34 -5.22
CA ALA A 261 -23.51 8.20 -4.41
C ALA A 261 -23.89 7.75 -2.99
N ASN A 262 -23.52 6.53 -2.63
CA ASN A 262 -23.84 5.96 -1.32
C ASN A 262 -22.60 5.30 -0.70
N LEU A 263 -22.53 5.37 0.64
CA LEU A 263 -21.39 4.86 1.41
C LEU A 263 -21.50 3.36 1.75
N ASN A 264 -22.42 2.61 1.12
CA ASN A 264 -22.64 1.20 1.46
C ASN A 264 -21.42 0.31 1.13
N ASN A 265 -20.66 0.64 0.08
CA ASN A 265 -19.46 -0.10 -0.29
C ASN A 265 -18.15 0.52 0.24
N ASN A 266 -18.21 1.68 0.92
CA ASN A 266 -17.05 2.37 1.48
C ASN A 266 -16.34 1.50 2.55
N THR A 267 -15.05 1.23 2.36
CA THR A 267 -14.24 0.40 3.25
C THR A 267 -14.11 0.98 4.66
N THR A 268 -13.90 2.29 4.80
CA THR A 268 -13.78 2.96 6.11
C THR A 268 -15.04 2.77 6.97
N MET A 269 -16.22 2.91 6.38
CA MET A 269 -17.49 2.67 7.06
C MET A 269 -17.67 1.19 7.46
N LYS A 270 -17.34 0.25 6.57
CA LYS A 270 -17.33 -1.19 6.88
C LYS A 270 -16.36 -1.53 8.03
N GLN A 271 -15.15 -0.96 8.03
CA GLN A 271 -14.17 -1.14 9.10
C GLN A 271 -14.69 -0.58 10.44
N LEU A 272 -15.36 0.56 10.45
CA LEU A 272 -15.99 1.11 11.66
C LEU A 272 -17.10 0.19 12.19
N ASP A 273 -17.91 -0.40 11.31
CA ASP A 273 -18.94 -1.36 11.69
C ASP A 273 -18.37 -2.71 12.20
N LEU A 274 -17.27 -3.19 11.62
CA LEU A 274 -16.53 -4.35 12.13
C LEU A 274 -15.87 -4.06 13.49
N ASN A 275 -15.32 -2.87 13.70
CA ASN A 275 -14.85 -2.43 15.03
C ASN A 275 -16.01 -2.39 16.05
N ARG A 276 -17.21 -1.94 15.64
CA ARG A 276 -18.41 -1.95 16.49
C ARG A 276 -18.85 -3.37 16.83
N LYS A 277 -18.78 -4.31 15.87
CA LYS A 277 -19.02 -5.75 16.08
C LYS A 277 -18.01 -6.35 17.07
N MET A 278 -16.73 -6.02 16.92
CA MET A 278 -15.66 -6.46 17.84
C MET A 278 -15.86 -5.93 19.26
N LEU A 279 -16.19 -4.65 19.47
CA LEU A 279 -16.50 -4.12 20.80
C LEU A 279 -17.73 -4.82 21.43
N ASN A 280 -18.78 -5.06 20.64
CA ASN A 280 -19.96 -5.81 21.13
C ASN A 280 -19.64 -7.27 21.49
N GLN A 281 -18.72 -7.92 20.77
CA GLN A 281 -18.20 -9.23 21.15
C GLN A 281 -17.31 -9.15 22.39
N ASN A 282 -16.53 -8.08 22.57
CA ASN A 282 -15.77 -7.84 23.79
C ASN A 282 -16.68 -7.70 25.02
N ILE A 283 -17.87 -7.07 24.92
CA ILE A 283 -18.87 -7.13 26.00
C ILE A 283 -19.28 -8.58 26.31
N LYS A 284 -19.49 -9.41 25.29
CA LYS A 284 -19.85 -10.83 25.48
C LYS A 284 -18.70 -11.62 26.13
N SER A 285 -17.44 -11.31 25.78
CA SER A 285 -16.24 -11.87 26.42
C SER A 285 -16.10 -11.39 27.87
N LEU A 286 -16.22 -10.09 28.15
CA LEU A 286 -16.17 -9.55 29.51
C LEU A 286 -17.25 -10.12 30.44
N ARG A 287 -18.40 -10.56 29.91
CA ARG A 287 -19.44 -11.28 30.67
C ARG A 287 -19.02 -12.69 31.07
N THR A 288 -18.07 -13.35 30.39
CA THR A 288 -17.60 -14.69 30.79
C THR A 288 -16.72 -14.63 32.06
N ASN A 289 -16.23 -13.45 32.45
CA ASN A 289 -15.52 -13.26 33.73
C ASN A 289 -16.42 -13.40 34.96
N PHE A 290 -17.73 -13.62 34.77
CA PHE A 290 -18.71 -13.94 35.81
C PHE A 290 -19.24 -15.38 35.68
N MET A 291 -18.71 -16.17 34.73
CA MET A 291 -19.10 -17.57 34.51
C MET A 291 -18.10 -18.48 35.21
N PRO A 292 -18.52 -19.68 35.66
CA PRO A 292 -17.60 -20.67 36.18
C PRO A 292 -16.64 -21.16 35.09
N THR A 293 -15.45 -21.61 35.48
CA THR A 293 -14.53 -22.36 34.62
C THR A 293 -14.26 -23.74 35.22
N LEU A 294 -14.07 -24.74 34.35
CA LEU A 294 -13.71 -26.10 34.74
C LEU A 294 -12.43 -26.51 34.00
N GLY A 295 -11.41 -26.91 34.75
CA GLY A 295 -10.17 -27.48 34.22
C GLY A 295 -9.88 -28.86 34.81
N MET A 296 -9.16 -29.68 34.06
CA MET A 296 -8.54 -30.92 34.52
C MET A 296 -7.03 -30.73 34.51
N ASN A 297 -6.36 -31.16 35.57
CA ASN A 297 -4.91 -31.17 35.67
C ASN A 297 -4.47 -32.58 36.09
N TYR A 298 -3.61 -33.21 35.30
CA TYR A 298 -2.91 -34.42 35.67
C TYR A 298 -1.45 -34.05 35.96
N SER A 299 -0.95 -34.40 37.13
CA SER A 299 0.47 -34.25 37.47
C SER A 299 1.09 -35.58 37.84
N TYR A 300 2.30 -35.82 37.35
CA TYR A 300 3.17 -36.92 37.75
C TYR A 300 4.47 -36.34 38.28
N GLN A 301 4.70 -36.49 39.58
CA GLN A 301 5.89 -36.00 40.27
C GLN A 301 6.83 -37.16 40.59
N TYR A 302 8.12 -36.97 40.32
CA TYR A 302 9.19 -37.90 40.65
C TYR A 302 10.25 -37.13 41.43
N GLN A 303 10.45 -37.46 42.70
CA GLN A 303 11.30 -36.68 43.60
C GLN A 303 12.16 -37.53 44.55
N SER A 304 13.36 -37.02 44.85
CA SER A 304 14.21 -37.49 45.95
C SER A 304 14.18 -36.45 47.08
N LEU A 305 14.03 -36.91 48.32
CA LEU A 305 13.94 -36.06 49.51
C LEU A 305 15.13 -36.31 50.44
N TYR A 306 15.61 -35.24 51.08
CA TYR A 306 16.60 -35.27 52.16
C TYR A 306 17.94 -35.94 51.78
N ASN A 307 18.49 -35.61 50.61
CA ASN A 307 19.78 -36.13 50.16
C ASN A 307 20.92 -35.31 50.78
N GLU A 308 21.91 -35.94 51.43
CA GLU A 308 23.08 -35.24 51.99
C GLU A 308 24.10 -34.85 50.90
N ASP A 309 24.25 -35.69 49.87
CA ASP A 309 25.18 -35.50 48.76
C ASP A 309 24.57 -34.74 47.56
N TRP A 310 25.40 -34.47 46.55
CA TRP A 310 25.02 -33.80 45.28
C TRP A 310 24.74 -34.77 44.10
N ASN A 311 24.91 -36.08 44.32
CA ASN A 311 24.56 -37.22 43.45
C ASN A 311 24.79 -37.00 41.92
N ILE A 312 23.78 -37.04 41.03
CA ILE A 312 22.31 -37.04 41.21
C ILE A 312 21.61 -38.38 40.79
N LEU A 313 22.39 -39.42 40.50
CA LEU A 313 21.99 -40.60 39.72
C LEU A 313 21.68 -41.85 40.58
N ASP A 314 22.20 -41.91 41.79
CA ASP A 314 22.08 -43.07 42.70
C ASP A 314 21.28 -42.68 43.96
N TYR A 315 19.95 -42.63 43.83
CA TYR A 315 19.04 -42.13 44.87
C TYR A 315 17.70 -42.88 44.97
N ASN A 316 17.11 -42.83 46.17
CA ASN A 316 15.76 -43.34 46.45
C ASN A 316 14.68 -42.36 45.96
N TRP A 317 14.41 -42.43 44.66
CA TRP A 317 13.33 -41.66 44.04
C TRP A 317 11.95 -42.19 44.43
N SER A 318 11.02 -41.26 44.66
CA SER A 318 9.61 -41.52 44.96
C SER A 318 8.72 -40.92 43.87
N GLY A 319 7.84 -41.74 43.30
CA GLY A 319 6.86 -41.30 42.31
C GLY A 319 5.47 -41.10 42.92
N SER A 320 4.80 -40.02 42.57
CA SER A 320 3.40 -39.77 42.91
C SER A 320 2.64 -39.25 41.68
N SER A 321 1.34 -39.53 41.61
CA SER A 321 0.47 -39.02 40.54
C SER A 321 -0.84 -38.50 41.11
N ALA A 322 -1.35 -37.42 40.55
CA ALA A 322 -2.60 -36.81 40.94
C ALA A 322 -3.42 -36.43 39.71
N LEU A 323 -4.73 -36.66 39.77
CA LEU A 323 -5.70 -36.14 38.82
C LEU A 323 -6.64 -35.18 39.56
N MET A 324 -6.59 -33.90 39.22
CA MET A 324 -7.33 -32.83 39.87
C MET A 324 -8.31 -32.18 38.90
N PHE A 325 -9.58 -32.08 39.31
CA PHE A 325 -10.57 -31.26 38.63
C PHE A 325 -10.76 -29.95 39.40
N THR A 326 -10.56 -28.82 38.73
CA THR A 326 -10.63 -27.49 39.32
C THR A 326 -11.84 -26.75 38.79
N LEU A 327 -12.87 -26.58 39.63
CA LEU A 327 -14.03 -25.72 39.37
C LEU A 327 -13.80 -24.35 40.03
N SER A 328 -13.70 -23.29 39.24
CA SER A 328 -13.55 -21.92 39.74
C SER A 328 -14.82 -21.12 39.45
N ILE A 329 -15.48 -20.60 40.50
CA ILE A 329 -16.70 -19.79 40.37
C ILE A 329 -16.40 -18.37 40.87
N PRO A 330 -16.23 -17.38 39.98
CA PRO A 330 -15.91 -16.01 40.38
C PRO A 330 -17.13 -15.30 40.97
N LEU A 331 -17.20 -15.18 42.30
CA LEU A 331 -18.32 -14.56 43.00
C LEU A 331 -18.38 -13.03 42.84
N TYR A 332 -17.24 -12.35 43.05
CA TYR A 332 -17.17 -10.88 42.94
C TYR A 332 -15.78 -10.41 42.53
N LYS A 333 -15.73 -9.45 41.59
CA LYS A 333 -14.51 -8.71 41.24
C LYS A 333 -14.88 -7.34 40.69
N ALA A 334 -14.61 -6.28 41.46
CA ALA A 334 -14.98 -4.90 41.12
C ALA A 334 -14.51 -4.48 39.71
N SER A 335 -13.33 -4.93 39.28
CA SER A 335 -12.77 -4.63 37.95
C SER A 335 -13.63 -5.09 36.78
N ASN A 336 -14.48 -6.10 36.96
CA ASN A 336 -15.30 -6.62 35.85
C ASN A 336 -16.41 -5.62 35.46
N PHE A 337 -16.97 -4.91 36.45
CA PHE A 337 -17.97 -3.87 36.23
C PHE A 337 -17.36 -2.62 35.58
N THR A 338 -16.16 -2.21 36.01
CA THR A 338 -15.47 -1.05 35.42
C THR A 338 -15.01 -1.34 33.98
N LYS A 339 -14.52 -2.55 33.69
CA LYS A 339 -14.23 -3.00 32.31
C LYS A 339 -15.46 -2.96 31.41
N LEU A 340 -16.61 -3.45 31.87
CA LEU A 340 -17.88 -3.36 31.13
C LEU A 340 -18.32 -1.90 30.89
N LYS A 341 -18.17 -1.01 31.89
CA LYS A 341 -18.48 0.43 31.75
C LYS A 341 -17.53 1.10 30.75
N SER A 342 -16.24 0.81 30.82
CA SER A 342 -15.22 1.30 29.89
C SER A 342 -15.53 0.90 28.44
N ASN A 343 -15.83 -0.39 28.19
CA ASN A 343 -16.11 -0.84 26.83
C ASN A 343 -17.44 -0.30 26.26
N ARG A 344 -18.45 -0.04 27.11
CA ARG A 344 -19.65 0.74 26.70
C ARG A 344 -19.34 2.21 26.36
N ILE A 345 -18.35 2.82 27.00
CA ILE A 345 -17.88 4.17 26.65
C ILE A 345 -17.18 4.12 25.27
N GLN A 346 -16.33 3.13 25.03
CA GLN A 346 -15.67 2.92 23.73
C GLN A 346 -16.67 2.75 22.58
N ILE A 347 -17.78 2.03 22.78
CA ILE A 347 -18.84 1.91 21.77
C ILE A 347 -19.43 3.29 21.44
N ARG A 348 -19.77 4.11 22.44
CA ARG A 348 -20.33 5.45 22.21
C ARG A 348 -19.32 6.41 21.56
N GLN A 349 -18.03 6.28 21.89
CA GLN A 349 -16.96 7.03 21.20
C GLN A 349 -16.88 6.61 19.72
N LEU A 350 -16.94 5.31 19.43
CA LEU A 350 -16.94 4.79 18.07
C LEU A 350 -18.19 5.22 17.28
N GLU A 351 -19.36 5.31 17.92
CA GLU A 351 -20.58 5.83 17.31
C GLU A 351 -20.44 7.32 16.92
N GLN A 352 -19.84 8.15 17.76
CA GLN A 352 -19.55 9.55 17.41
C GLN A 352 -18.50 9.66 16.30
N ASN A 353 -17.43 8.87 16.37
CA ASN A 353 -16.41 8.83 15.31
C ASN A 353 -17.03 8.39 13.97
N ARG A 354 -17.94 7.40 13.97
CA ARG A 354 -18.65 6.96 12.76
C ARG A 354 -19.51 8.08 12.18
N LEU A 355 -20.24 8.85 13.00
CA LEU A 355 -21.05 9.98 12.55
C LEU A 355 -20.18 11.13 11.98
N ASP A 356 -19.03 11.40 12.58
CA ASP A 356 -18.07 12.40 12.08
C ASP A 356 -17.43 11.95 10.75
N THR A 357 -17.00 10.68 10.67
CA THR A 357 -16.48 10.09 9.42
C THR A 357 -17.52 10.10 8.30
N GLU A 358 -18.77 9.71 8.58
CA GLU A 358 -19.87 9.73 7.61
C GLU A 358 -20.13 11.14 7.06
N ARG A 359 -20.09 12.17 7.91
CA ARG A 359 -20.19 13.58 7.49
C ARG A 359 -19.01 14.02 6.61
N LYS A 360 -17.78 13.64 6.97
CA LYS A 360 -16.58 13.95 6.19
C LYS A 360 -16.59 13.27 4.82
N LEU A 361 -16.97 12.00 4.75
CA LEU A 361 -17.10 11.27 3.49
C LEU A 361 -18.19 11.86 2.59
N ASN A 362 -19.35 12.24 3.14
CA ASN A 362 -20.40 12.92 2.37
C ASN A 362 -19.93 14.30 1.86
N MET A 363 -19.21 15.08 2.68
CA MET A 363 -18.59 16.34 2.25
C MET A 363 -17.58 16.13 1.13
N GLN A 364 -16.75 15.08 1.21
CA GLN A 364 -15.81 14.70 0.16
C GLN A 364 -16.52 14.32 -1.14
N ILE A 365 -17.56 13.46 -1.08
CA ILE A 365 -18.39 13.11 -2.24
C ILE A 365 -18.92 14.36 -2.93
N THR A 366 -19.56 15.27 -2.20
CA THR A 366 -20.07 16.53 -2.77
C THR A 366 -18.95 17.39 -3.35
N SER A 367 -17.77 17.45 -2.70
CA SER A 367 -16.62 18.19 -3.24
C SER A 367 -16.11 17.60 -4.55
N TYR A 368 -15.99 16.27 -4.66
CA TYR A 368 -15.53 15.62 -5.88
C TYR A 368 -16.55 15.74 -7.01
N GLN A 369 -17.84 15.59 -6.74
CA GLN A 369 -18.90 15.83 -7.72
C GLN A 369 -18.91 17.28 -8.23
N ASN A 370 -18.76 18.26 -7.33
CA ASN A 370 -18.68 19.67 -7.72
C ASN A 370 -17.41 19.97 -8.54
N ASN A 371 -16.27 19.38 -8.17
CA ASN A 371 -15.03 19.51 -8.93
C ASN A 371 -15.16 18.87 -10.32
N MET A 372 -15.74 17.69 -10.44
CA MET A 372 -16.01 17.04 -11.73
C MET A 372 -16.89 17.91 -12.63
N ALA A 373 -17.99 18.46 -12.09
CA ALA A 373 -18.87 19.36 -12.85
C ALA A 373 -18.14 20.65 -13.30
N ALA A 374 -17.39 21.28 -12.40
CA ALA A 374 -16.61 22.48 -12.73
C ALA A 374 -15.51 22.20 -13.77
N SER A 375 -14.77 21.09 -13.63
CA SER A 375 -13.75 20.68 -14.59
C SER A 375 -14.36 20.34 -15.95
N SER A 376 -15.55 19.73 -16.01
CA SER A 376 -16.29 19.49 -17.26
C SER A 376 -16.62 20.78 -18.01
N GLU A 377 -17.25 21.75 -17.33
CA GLU A 377 -17.51 23.08 -17.91
C GLU A 377 -16.21 23.78 -18.35
N GLN A 378 -15.14 23.63 -17.57
CA GLN A 378 -13.83 24.18 -17.87
C GLN A 378 -13.17 23.53 -19.09
N VAL A 379 -13.31 22.21 -19.30
CA VAL A 379 -12.84 21.51 -20.51
C VAL A 379 -13.54 22.06 -21.76
N VAL A 380 -14.87 22.20 -21.73
CA VAL A 380 -15.65 22.77 -22.85
C VAL A 380 -15.21 24.21 -23.17
N SER A 381 -15.05 25.03 -22.14
CA SER A 381 -14.60 26.43 -22.28
C SER A 381 -13.17 26.53 -22.82
N ASN A 382 -12.25 25.72 -22.28
CA ASN A 382 -10.85 25.69 -22.70
C ASN A 382 -10.69 25.17 -24.13
N ARG A 383 -11.52 24.21 -24.57
CA ARG A 383 -11.50 23.71 -25.94
C ARG A 383 -11.81 24.81 -26.96
N GLU A 384 -12.84 25.61 -26.70
CA GLU A 384 -13.14 26.78 -27.54
C GLU A 384 -12.00 27.82 -27.47
N ASN A 385 -11.44 28.06 -26.28
CA ASN A 385 -10.31 28.97 -26.11
C ASN A 385 -9.09 28.54 -26.95
N VAL A 386 -8.72 27.25 -26.96
CA VAL A 386 -7.68 26.70 -27.83
C VAL A 386 -8.00 26.94 -29.30
N MET A 387 -9.23 26.65 -29.76
CA MET A 387 -9.63 26.88 -31.15
C MET A 387 -9.56 28.37 -31.54
N GLN A 388 -9.89 29.29 -30.64
CA GLN A 388 -9.78 30.73 -30.90
C GLN A 388 -8.33 31.22 -30.86
N ALA A 389 -7.50 30.73 -29.93
CA ALA A 389 -6.07 31.04 -29.87
C ALA A 389 -5.32 30.52 -31.10
N GLN A 390 -5.65 29.33 -31.60
CA GLN A 390 -5.11 28.79 -32.86
C GLN A 390 -5.45 29.69 -34.06
N LYS A 391 -6.70 30.17 -34.16
CA LYS A 391 -7.11 31.15 -35.18
C LYS A 391 -6.37 32.49 -35.01
N ALA A 392 -6.18 32.97 -33.78
CA ALA A 392 -5.43 34.19 -33.50
C ALA A 392 -3.98 34.09 -33.97
N VAL A 393 -3.28 32.99 -33.67
CA VAL A 393 -1.91 32.72 -34.17
C VAL A 393 -1.87 32.69 -35.71
N GLN A 394 -2.83 32.05 -36.37
CA GLN A 394 -2.91 32.02 -37.84
C GLN A 394 -3.10 33.43 -38.43
N ILE A 395 -4.00 34.24 -37.84
CA ILE A 395 -4.26 35.62 -38.28
C ILE A 395 -3.04 36.51 -38.03
N ALA A 396 -2.43 36.46 -36.83
CA ALA A 396 -1.25 37.23 -36.49
C ALA A 396 -0.05 36.87 -37.39
N GLY A 397 0.16 35.57 -37.65
CA GLY A 397 1.17 35.07 -38.58
C GLY A 397 0.96 35.62 -40.00
N LYS A 398 -0.26 35.53 -40.53
CA LYS A 398 -0.58 36.08 -41.86
C LYS A 398 -0.47 37.60 -41.92
N ARG A 399 -0.86 38.33 -40.87
CA ARG A 399 -0.65 39.79 -40.77
C ARG A 399 0.84 40.14 -40.77
N TYR A 400 1.66 39.40 -40.05
CA TYR A 400 3.12 39.59 -40.02
C TYR A 400 3.79 39.25 -41.36
N GLU A 401 3.37 38.18 -42.03
CA GLU A 401 3.83 37.83 -43.40
C GLU A 401 3.62 38.99 -44.39
N VAL A 402 2.45 39.65 -44.36
CA VAL A 402 2.10 40.76 -45.27
C VAL A 402 2.50 42.15 -44.74
N GLY A 403 3.28 42.23 -43.65
CA GLY A 403 3.74 43.50 -43.07
C GLY A 403 2.66 44.38 -42.43
N LYS A 404 1.49 43.82 -42.09
CA LYS A 404 0.36 44.50 -41.45
C LYS A 404 0.16 44.14 -39.97
N GLY A 405 1.09 43.38 -39.39
CA GLY A 405 1.13 42.99 -37.98
C GLY A 405 2.57 43.03 -37.46
N THR A 406 2.76 43.02 -36.15
CA THR A 406 4.08 43.14 -35.51
C THR A 406 4.62 41.80 -35.02
N VAL A 407 5.94 41.68 -34.80
CA VAL A 407 6.52 40.50 -34.12
C VAL A 407 5.92 40.32 -32.73
N LEU A 408 5.64 41.43 -32.02
CA LEU A 408 5.00 41.39 -30.71
C LEU A 408 3.59 40.77 -30.76
N GLU A 409 2.76 41.15 -31.74
CA GLU A 409 1.42 40.57 -31.94
C GLU A 409 1.50 39.05 -32.15
N LEU A 410 2.42 38.60 -33.01
CA LEU A 410 2.66 37.18 -33.27
C LEU A 410 3.14 36.43 -32.00
N ASN A 411 4.15 36.96 -31.31
CA ASN A 411 4.69 36.35 -30.09
C ASN A 411 3.61 36.26 -28.99
N THR A 412 2.82 37.31 -28.78
CA THR A 412 1.73 37.31 -27.80
C THR A 412 0.67 36.25 -28.12
N SER A 413 0.24 36.12 -29.38
CA SER A 413 -0.70 35.06 -29.77
C SER A 413 -0.12 33.65 -29.57
N GLN A 414 1.19 33.43 -29.82
CA GLN A 414 1.84 32.14 -29.59
C GLN A 414 1.90 31.76 -28.10
N VAL A 415 2.16 32.74 -27.21
CA VAL A 415 2.09 32.53 -25.76
C VAL A 415 0.67 32.17 -25.34
N GLN A 416 -0.34 32.93 -25.79
CA GLN A 416 -1.75 32.67 -25.50
C GLN A 416 -2.21 31.28 -25.96
N LEU A 417 -1.76 30.82 -27.13
CA LEU A 417 -2.03 29.46 -27.59
C LEU A 417 -1.38 28.41 -26.69
N THR A 418 -0.11 28.60 -26.33
CA THR A 418 0.62 27.68 -25.44
C THR A 418 -0.08 27.58 -24.07
N GLU A 419 -0.49 28.73 -23.50
CA GLU A 419 -1.24 28.79 -22.23
C GLU A 419 -2.61 28.12 -22.34
N ALA A 420 -3.34 28.32 -23.45
CA ALA A 420 -4.64 27.70 -23.68
C ALA A 420 -4.54 26.17 -23.80
N GLU A 421 -3.56 25.65 -24.54
CA GLU A 421 -3.34 24.20 -24.71
C GLU A 421 -2.94 23.53 -23.38
N LEU A 422 -2.06 24.15 -22.58
CA LEU A 422 -1.71 23.67 -21.25
C LEU A 422 -2.93 23.68 -20.29
N THR A 423 -3.72 24.74 -20.31
CA THR A 423 -4.91 24.87 -19.44
C THR A 423 -6.02 23.88 -19.83
N TYR A 424 -6.19 23.59 -21.12
CA TYR A 424 -7.08 22.54 -21.61
C TYR A 424 -6.67 21.15 -21.08
N ASN A 425 -5.40 20.78 -21.25
CA ASN A 425 -4.89 19.49 -20.76
C ASN A 425 -5.04 19.36 -19.23
N GLN A 426 -4.75 20.42 -18.48
CA GLN A 426 -4.96 20.47 -17.03
C GLN A 426 -6.42 20.23 -16.65
N SER A 427 -7.38 20.85 -17.35
CA SER A 427 -8.81 20.67 -17.02
C SER A 427 -9.33 19.24 -17.24
N ILE A 428 -8.78 18.50 -18.22
CA ILE A 428 -9.09 17.06 -18.39
C ILE A 428 -8.51 16.25 -17.23
N TYR A 429 -7.24 16.50 -16.88
CA TYR A 429 -6.59 15.83 -15.75
C TYR A 429 -7.35 16.06 -14.43
N ASP A 430 -7.76 17.30 -14.13
CA ASP A 430 -8.49 17.63 -12.91
C ASP A 430 -9.81 16.85 -12.79
N TYR A 431 -10.54 16.68 -13.90
CA TYR A 431 -11.75 15.85 -13.95
C TYR A 431 -11.42 14.37 -13.63
N LEU A 432 -10.40 13.81 -14.28
CA LEU A 432 -10.01 12.41 -14.12
C LEU A 432 -9.52 12.09 -12.70
N VAL A 433 -8.78 13.01 -12.08
CA VAL A 433 -8.36 12.93 -10.67
C VAL A 433 -9.58 12.96 -9.74
N ALA A 434 -10.54 13.88 -9.96
CA ALA A 434 -11.75 13.97 -9.15
C ALA A 434 -12.67 12.73 -9.31
N LYS A 435 -12.75 12.14 -10.51
CA LYS A 435 -13.42 10.86 -10.78
C LYS A 435 -12.77 9.71 -10.00
N ALA A 436 -11.44 9.58 -10.07
CA ALA A 436 -10.70 8.55 -9.34
C ALA A 436 -10.84 8.67 -7.81
N ASP A 437 -10.94 9.89 -7.28
CA ASP A 437 -11.19 10.15 -5.86
C ASP A 437 -12.63 9.82 -5.42
N LEU A 438 -13.62 10.18 -6.24
CA LEU A 438 -15.00 9.79 -6.00
C LEU A 438 -15.14 8.26 -5.97
N ASP A 439 -14.50 7.57 -6.91
CA ASP A 439 -14.55 6.10 -7.01
C ASP A 439 -13.86 5.40 -5.83
N GLN A 440 -12.73 5.94 -5.35
CA GLN A 440 -12.07 5.48 -4.11
C GLN A 440 -12.98 5.67 -2.89
N VAL A 441 -13.62 6.85 -2.74
CA VAL A 441 -14.49 7.15 -1.59
C VAL A 441 -15.79 6.35 -1.63
N LEU A 442 -16.38 6.09 -2.79
CA LEU A 442 -17.51 5.17 -2.93
C LEU A 442 -17.08 3.71 -2.69
N GLY A 443 -15.79 3.42 -2.81
CA GLY A 443 -15.23 2.09 -2.69
C GLY A 443 -15.68 1.20 -3.85
N LYS A 444 -15.61 1.70 -5.08
CA LYS A 444 -15.76 0.87 -6.28
C LYS A 444 -14.51 0.01 -6.42
N ASP A 445 -14.67 -1.31 -6.37
CA ASP A 445 -13.57 -2.24 -6.62
C ASP A 445 -13.17 -2.18 -8.09
N TYR A 446 -11.86 -2.21 -8.37
CA TYR A 446 -11.38 -2.43 -9.73
C TYR A 446 -11.66 -3.88 -10.11
N ILE A 447 -12.43 -4.05 -11.19
CA ILE A 447 -12.69 -5.33 -11.86
C ILE A 447 -12.04 -5.18 -13.23
N ALA A 448 -11.07 -6.04 -13.55
CA ALA A 448 -10.49 -6.04 -14.88
C ALA A 448 -11.53 -6.55 -15.89
N GLU A 449 -11.65 -5.91 -17.07
CA GLU A 449 -12.65 -6.26 -18.09
C GLU A 449 -12.49 -7.70 -18.68
N ASN A 450 -11.48 -8.46 -18.25
CA ASN A 450 -11.21 -9.84 -18.66
C ASN A 450 -11.84 -10.91 -17.73
N GLU A 451 -12.79 -10.56 -16.85
CA GLU A 451 -13.53 -11.51 -15.98
C GLU A 451 -15.02 -11.73 -16.37
N GLU A 452 -15.47 -11.30 -17.56
CA GLU A 452 -16.78 -11.70 -18.16
C GLU A 452 -16.68 -12.90 -19.13
#